data_AF-A0A3D2EXP1-F1
#
_entry.id   AF-A0A3D2EXP1-F1
#
_cell.length_a   1.000
_cell.length_b   1.000
_cell.length_c   1.000
_cell.angle_alpha   90.00
_cell.angle_beta   90.00
_cell.angle_gamma   90.00
#
_symmetry.space_group_name_H-M   'P 1'
#
loop_
_entity.id
_entity.type
_entity.pdbx_description
1 polymer ?
#
loop_
_entity_poly.entity_id
_entity_poly.type
_entity_poly.pdbx_seq_one_letter_code
_entity_poly.pdbx_strand_id
1 'polypeptide(L)'
;MLTMTDTRSKVQKIDQQLIKLLSDRKQICEDARRLGEGVLIRELEIEQISNIIEEGVEQEMDETQLDRLASVVIRLCKGGEE
;
A
#
# COMPACT_ATOMS: atom_id res chain seq x y z
N MET A 1 28.58 19.26 10.68
CA MET A 1 27.44 19.34 9.73
C MET A 1 27.56 18.22 8.70
N LEU A 2 27.11 17.00 9.03
CA LEU A 2 27.16 15.84 8.12
C LEU A 2 25.98 14.85 8.31
N THR A 3 25.10 15.10 9.30
CA THR A 3 24.07 14.14 9.71
C THR A 3 22.71 14.39 9.06
N MET A 4 22.34 15.64 8.74
CA MET A 4 21.04 15.94 8.15
C MET A 4 20.90 15.48 6.68
N THR A 5 22.00 15.39 5.95
CA THR A 5 22.02 14.95 4.55
C THR A 5 21.77 13.44 4.42
N ASP A 6 22.18 12.66 5.42
CA ASP A 6 22.08 11.19 5.41
C ASP A 6 20.65 10.72 5.74
N THR A 7 20.01 11.28 6.76
CA THR A 7 18.63 10.90 7.12
C THR A 7 17.64 11.22 6.00
N ARG A 8 17.74 12.42 5.38
CA ARG A 8 16.86 12.78 4.26
C ARG A 8 17.02 11.82 3.08
N SER A 9 18.26 11.47 2.74
CA SER A 9 18.56 10.53 1.65
C SER A 9 18.00 9.13 1.94
N LYS A 10 18.09 8.66 3.19
CA LYS A 10 17.51 7.38 3.63
C LYS A 10 15.99 7.37 3.48
N VAL A 11 15.30 8.43 3.93
CA VAL A 11 13.85 8.56 3.77
C VAL A 11 13.46 8.57 2.29
N GLN A 12 14.16 9.36 1.45
CA GLN A 12 13.89 9.37 0.01
C GLN A 12 14.04 7.99 -0.65
N LYS A 13 15.00 7.19 -0.22
CA LYS A 13 15.15 5.81 -0.72
C LYS A 13 14.00 4.90 -0.28
N ILE A 14 13.46 5.11 0.92
CA ILE A 14 12.26 4.40 1.40
C ILE A 14 11.07 4.81 0.55
N ASP A 15 10.87 6.11 0.32
CA ASP A 15 9.77 6.62 -0.51
C ASP A 15 9.81 6.05 -1.93
N GLN A 16 11.01 5.99 -2.54
CA GLN A 16 11.20 5.38 -3.85
C GLN A 16 10.84 3.89 -3.87
N GLN A 17 11.19 3.14 -2.82
CA GLN A 17 10.84 1.73 -2.68
C GLN A 17 9.34 1.54 -2.49
N LEU A 18 8.70 2.38 -1.67
CA LEU A 18 7.25 2.38 -1.48
C LEU A 18 6.52 2.61 -2.79
N ILE A 19 6.92 3.61 -3.58
CA ILE A 19 6.30 3.90 -4.88
C ILE A 19 6.42 2.70 -5.83
N LYS A 20 7.60 2.06 -5.87
CA LYS A 20 7.82 0.86 -6.69
C LYS A 20 6.90 -0.29 -6.27
N LEU A 21 6.86 -0.61 -4.98
CA LEU A 21 6.03 -1.70 -4.45
C LEU A 21 4.53 -1.44 -4.70
N LEU A 22 4.08 -0.20 -4.55
CA LEU A 22 2.70 0.19 -4.87
C LEU A 22 2.39 0.03 -6.36
N SER A 23 3.32 0.40 -7.24
CA SER A 23 3.20 0.19 -8.69
C SER A 23 3.11 -1.29 -9.05
N ASP A 24 3.98 -2.12 -8.47
CA ASP A 24 3.99 -3.57 -8.70
C ASP A 24 2.67 -4.20 -8.23
N ARG A 25 2.19 -3.83 -7.03
CA ARG A 25 0.87 -4.26 -6.51
C ARG A 25 -0.27 -3.87 -7.46
N LYS A 26 -0.27 -2.64 -7.97
CA LYS A 26 -1.27 -2.18 -8.94
C LYS A 26 -1.28 -3.05 -10.19
N GLN A 27 -0.11 -3.31 -10.76
CA GLN A 27 0.01 -4.11 -11.97
C GLN A 27 -0.52 -5.54 -11.77
N ILE A 28 -0.17 -6.19 -10.65
CA ILE A 28 -0.70 -7.51 -10.28
C ILE A 28 -2.24 -7.50 -10.23
N CYS A 29 -2.83 -6.46 -9.61
CA CYS A 29 -4.28 -6.35 -9.53
C CYS A 29 -4.94 -6.05 -10.89
N GLU A 30 -4.27 -5.36 -11.80
CA GLU A 30 -4.75 -5.16 -13.17
C GLU A 30 -4.69 -6.45 -13.98
N ASP A 31 -3.61 -7.21 -13.85
CA ASP A 31 -3.43 -8.46 -14.59
C ASP A 31 -4.41 -9.54 -14.15
N ALA A 32 -4.60 -9.70 -12.83
CA ALA A 32 -5.59 -10.65 -12.34
C ALA A 32 -7.03 -10.25 -12.77
N ARG A 33 -7.35 -8.94 -12.87
CA ARG A 33 -8.61 -8.47 -13.47
C ARG A 33 -8.74 -8.83 -14.95
N ARG A 34 -7.67 -8.66 -15.74
CA ARG A 34 -7.65 -9.04 -17.17
C ARG A 34 -7.84 -10.54 -17.38
N LEU A 35 -7.35 -11.35 -16.44
CA LEU A 35 -7.49 -12.80 -16.46
C LEU A 35 -8.86 -13.30 -15.98
N GLY A 36 -9.74 -12.40 -15.52
CA GLY A 36 -11.05 -12.76 -14.96
C GLY A 36 -10.95 -13.41 -13.57
N GLU A 37 -9.78 -13.37 -12.95
CA GLU A 37 -9.58 -13.73 -11.55
C GLU A 37 -10.12 -12.55 -10.75
N GLY A 38 -11.30 -12.71 -10.13
CA GLY A 38 -11.94 -11.63 -9.36
C GLY A 38 -11.03 -11.15 -8.23
N VAL A 39 -10.26 -10.08 -8.48
CA VAL A 39 -9.18 -9.63 -7.58
C VAL A 39 -9.71 -8.95 -6.32
N LEU A 40 -10.93 -8.42 -6.39
CA LEU A 40 -11.50 -7.55 -5.36
C LEU A 40 -12.99 -7.89 -5.22
N ILE A 41 -13.28 -9.09 -4.69
CA ILE A 41 -14.57 -9.28 -4.01
C ILE A 41 -14.47 -8.46 -2.72
N ARG A 42 -15.54 -7.75 -2.35
CA ARG A 42 -15.60 -6.89 -1.17
C ARG A 42 -15.04 -7.54 0.12
N GLU A 43 -15.13 -8.86 0.22
CA GLU A 43 -14.60 -9.66 1.33
C GLU A 43 -13.06 -9.69 1.36
N LEU A 44 -12.40 -9.84 0.21
CA LEU A 44 -10.94 -9.75 0.06
C LEU A 44 -10.42 -8.34 0.38
N GLU A 45 -11.21 -7.30 0.11
CA GLU A 45 -10.84 -5.92 0.48
C GLU A 45 -10.78 -5.74 1.98
N ILE A 46 -11.78 -6.26 2.69
CA ILE A 46 -11.85 -6.16 4.15
C ILE A 46 -10.67 -6.91 4.77
N GLU A 47 -10.39 -8.12 4.29
CA GLU A 47 -9.24 -8.92 4.75
C GLU A 47 -7.91 -8.19 4.51
N GLN A 48 -7.73 -7.58 3.33
CA GLN A 48 -6.52 -6.81 3.02
C GLN A 48 -6.36 -5.57 3.90
N ILE A 49 -7.45 -4.88 4.25
CA ILE A 49 -7.39 -3.75 5.21
C ILE A 49 -6.95 -4.28 6.58
N SER A 50 -7.62 -5.31 7.08
CA SER A 50 -7.31 -5.89 8.39
C SER A 50 -5.85 -6.32 8.47
N ASN A 51 -5.32 -7.01 7.46
CA ASN A 51 -3.92 -7.45 7.46
C ASN A 51 -2.93 -6.28 7.54
N ILE A 52 -3.15 -5.21 6.77
CA ILE A 52 -2.27 -4.01 6.81
C ILE A 52 -2.33 -3.34 8.19
N ILE A 53 -3.52 -3.27 8.78
CA ILE A 53 -3.70 -2.67 10.11
C ILE A 53 -3.01 -3.53 11.17
N GLU A 54 -3.26 -4.84 11.18
CA GLU A 54 -2.66 -5.78 12.13
C GLU A 54 -1.13 -5.74 12.06
N GLU A 55 -0.55 -5.86 10.87
CA GLU A 55 0.91 -5.79 10.67
C GLU A 55 1.48 -4.43 11.09
N GLY A 56 0.78 -3.32 10.81
CA GLY A 56 1.25 -1.99 11.17
C GLY A 56 1.18 -1.71 12.67
N VAL A 57 0.13 -2.20 13.36
CA VAL A 57 -0.01 -2.08 14.81
C VAL A 57 1.08 -2.88 15.53
N GLU A 58 1.46 -4.06 15.01
CA GLU A 58 2.61 -4.82 15.51
C GLU A 58 3.93 -4.05 15.41
N GLN A 59 4.02 -3.09 14.48
CA GLN A 59 5.17 -2.19 14.29
C GLN A 59 4.99 -0.83 14.98
N GLU A 60 4.07 -0.73 15.95
CA GLU A 60 3.80 0.48 16.74
C GLU A 60 3.29 1.67 15.91
N MET A 61 2.67 1.41 14.75
CA MET A 61 2.06 2.46 13.93
C MET A 61 0.63 2.79 14.41
N ASP A 62 0.20 4.04 14.20
CA ASP A 62 -1.14 4.48 14.57
C ASP A 62 -2.22 3.83 13.69
N GLU A 63 -3.17 3.16 14.33
CA GLU A 63 -4.26 2.43 13.66
C GLU A 63 -5.08 3.34 12.73
N THR A 64 -5.35 4.59 13.14
CA THR A 64 -6.11 5.54 12.32
C THR A 64 -5.34 5.96 11.07
N GLN A 65 -4.01 6.07 11.15
CA GLN A 65 -3.15 6.33 10.00
C GLN A 65 -3.05 5.10 9.09
N LEU A 66 -3.00 3.89 9.64
CA LEU A 66 -2.99 2.64 8.89
C LEU A 66 -4.29 2.42 8.12
N ASP A 67 -5.45 2.69 8.72
CA ASP A 67 -6.75 2.62 8.05
C ASP A 67 -6.81 3.52 6.80
N ARG A 68 -6.29 4.75 6.93
CA ARG A 68 -6.17 5.69 5.80
C ARG A 68 -5.21 5.18 4.73
N LEU A 69 -4.07 4.61 5.13
CA LEU A 69 -3.08 4.05 4.22
C LEU A 69 -3.67 2.85 3.45
N ALA A 70 -4.29 1.90 4.15
CA ALA A 70 -4.93 0.74 3.56
C ALA A 70 -6.02 1.15 2.55
N SER A 71 -6.83 2.15 2.91
CA SER A 71 -7.85 2.72 2.02
C SER A 71 -7.26 3.34 0.74
N VAL A 72 -6.07 3.96 0.81
CA VAL A 72 -5.36 4.46 -0.38
C VAL A 72 -4.84 3.30 -1.22
N VAL A 73 -4.22 2.31 -0.59
CA VAL A 73 -3.65 1.12 -1.24
C VAL A 73 -4.71 0.34 -2.01
N ILE A 74 -5.92 0.20 -1.46
CA ILE A 74 -7.03 -0.49 -2.14
C ILE A 74 -7.57 0.33 -3.30
N ARG A 75 -7.79 1.64 -3.11
CA ARG A 75 -8.25 2.53 -4.20
C ARG A 75 -7.30 2.51 -5.39
N LEU A 76 -5.99 2.45 -5.15
CA LEU A 76 -4.98 2.31 -6.20
C LEU A 76 -5.24 1.11 -7.13
N CYS A 77 -5.74 0.01 -6.57
CA CYS A 77 -5.93 -1.26 -7.27
C CYS A 77 -7.33 -1.47 -7.87
N LYS A 78 -8.32 -0.66 -7.49
CA LYS A 78 -9.65 -0.67 -8.13
C LYS A 78 -9.59 -0.19 -9.58
N GLY A 79 -8.54 0.53 -9.97
CA GLY A 79 -8.54 1.33 -11.20
C GLY A 79 -9.45 2.53 -10.98
N GLY A 80 -9.06 3.71 -11.46
CA GLY A 80 -9.88 4.91 -11.31
C GLY A 80 -11.20 4.74 -12.06
N GLU A 81 -12.21 4.20 -11.40
CA GLU A 81 -13.60 4.46 -11.73
C GLU A 81 -13.92 5.83 -11.15
N GLU A 82 -13.71 6.86 -11.96
CA GLU A 82 -14.52 8.08 -11.92
C GLU A 82 -15.81 7.85 -12.72
#